data_AF-A0A4W5P5V2-F1
#
_entry.id   AF-A0A4W5P5V2-F1
#
_cell.length_a   1.000
_cell.length_b   1.000
_cell.length_c   1.000
_cell.angle_alpha   90.00
_cell.angle_beta   90.00
_cell.angle_gamma   90.00
#
_symmetry.space_group_name_H-M   'P 1'
#
loop_
_entity.id
_entity.type
_entity.pdbx_description
1 polymer ?
#
loop_
_entity_poly.entity_id
_entity_poly.type
_entity_poly.pdbx_seq_one_letter_code
_entity_poly.pdbx_strand_id
1 'polypeptide(L)'
;MARRLKRFGMGPQILKRFYSCTTESILTGCITAWYGNCFTSDRKALQRVVGTAQYITGSKLPAIQDLYSRRCQRKAHKIARDYSHPSYRLFSLLPHSKRYRTKRLLNSFYPQANRLLNNS
;
A
#
# COMPACT_ATOMS: atom_id res chain seq x y z
N MET A 1 -23.86 -0.06 -8.26
CA MET A 1 -23.85 0.60 -6.93
C MET A 1 -23.67 2.12 -6.97
N ALA A 2 -22.85 2.70 -7.88
CA ALA A 2 -22.65 4.15 -7.96
C ALA A 2 -23.93 5.00 -8.21
N ARG A 3 -24.95 4.43 -8.88
CA ARG A 3 -26.22 5.14 -9.17
C ARG A 3 -27.11 5.40 -7.94
N ARG A 4 -26.94 4.65 -6.83
CA ARG A 4 -27.79 4.78 -5.64
C ARG A 4 -27.35 5.90 -4.68
N LEU A 5 -26.08 6.29 -4.69
CA LEU A 5 -25.56 7.30 -3.77
C LEU A 5 -25.80 8.74 -4.23
N LYS A 6 -25.99 8.96 -5.54
CA LYS A 6 -26.44 10.25 -6.08
C LYS A 6 -27.83 10.67 -5.58
N ARG A 7 -28.64 9.70 -5.12
CA ARG A 7 -30.01 9.92 -4.63
C ARG A 7 -30.08 10.52 -3.22
N PHE A 8 -28.98 10.52 -2.46
CA PHE A 8 -28.94 10.98 -1.07
C PHE A 8 -28.42 12.42 -0.88
N GLY A 9 -28.25 13.19 -1.95
CA GLY A 9 -27.83 14.60 -1.84
C GLY A 9 -26.44 14.82 -1.23
N MET A 10 -25.62 13.76 -1.12
CA MET A 10 -24.22 13.91 -0.70
C MET A 10 -23.47 14.71 -1.75
N GLY A 11 -23.02 15.91 -1.35
CA GLY A 11 -22.22 16.77 -2.22
C GLY A 11 -21.02 16.01 -2.80
N PRO A 12 -20.60 16.32 -4.03
CA PRO A 12 -19.52 15.59 -4.73
C PRO A 12 -18.22 15.47 -3.91
N GLN A 13 -17.97 16.43 -3.01
CA GLN A 13 -16.86 16.43 -2.07
C GLN A 13 -16.90 15.30 -1.02
N ILE A 14 -18.09 14.94 -0.52
CA ILE A 14 -18.28 13.88 0.47
C ILE A 14 -18.11 12.52 -0.19
N LEU A 15 -18.69 12.34 -1.40
CA LEU A 15 -18.48 11.13 -2.19
C LEU A 15 -16.99 10.90 -2.48
N LYS A 16 -16.29 11.97 -2.90
CA LYS A 16 -14.85 11.96 -3.12
C LYS A 16 -14.08 11.48 -1.89
N ARG A 17 -14.32 12.10 -0.74
CA ARG A 17 -13.66 11.71 0.51
C ARG A 17 -14.00 10.29 0.93
N PHE A 18 -15.25 9.87 0.79
CA PHE A 18 -15.70 8.52 1.16
C PHE A 18 -15.06 7.45 0.27
N TYR A 19 -15.07 7.63 -1.05
CA TYR A 19 -14.46 6.67 -1.97
C TYR A 19 -12.93 6.66 -1.87
N SER A 20 -12.28 7.82 -1.75
CA SER A 20 -10.84 7.88 -1.48
C SER A 20 -10.49 7.21 -0.16
N CYS A 21 -11.18 7.54 0.94
CA CYS A 21 -10.91 6.97 2.25
C CYS A 21 -11.23 5.47 2.34
N THR A 22 -12.31 5.00 1.71
CA THR A 22 -12.68 3.57 1.71
C THR A 22 -11.70 2.76 0.87
N THR A 23 -11.33 3.28 -0.31
CA THR A 23 -10.29 2.67 -1.15
C THR A 23 -8.96 2.67 -0.40
N GLU A 24 -8.57 3.80 0.19
CA GLU A 24 -7.36 3.90 1.00
C GLU A 24 -7.40 2.96 2.21
N SER A 25 -8.52 2.81 2.92
CA SER A 25 -8.64 1.97 4.13
C SER A 25 -8.58 0.48 3.81
N ILE A 26 -9.35 0.01 2.82
CA ILE A 26 -9.36 -1.39 2.38
C ILE A 26 -7.99 -1.78 1.84
N LEU A 27 -7.37 -0.90 1.06
CA LEU A 27 -6.00 -1.08 0.63
C LEU A 27 -5.06 -1.03 1.85
N THR A 28 -5.16 -0.04 2.73
CA THR A 28 -4.21 0.15 3.84
C THR A 28 -4.21 -0.96 4.88
N GLY A 29 -5.38 -1.50 5.23
CA GLY A 29 -5.51 -2.50 6.30
C GLY A 29 -4.80 -3.81 5.96
N CYS A 30 -4.77 -4.16 4.68
CA CYS A 30 -4.47 -5.51 4.31
C CYS A 30 -3.47 -5.64 3.14
N ILE A 31 -3.26 -4.61 2.29
CA ILE A 31 -2.38 -4.65 1.10
C ILE A 31 -0.97 -5.15 1.43
N THR A 32 -0.41 -4.65 2.53
CA THR A 32 0.29 -5.41 3.58
C THR A 32 0.67 -6.87 3.30
N ALA A 33 -0.31 -7.71 3.62
CA ALA A 33 -0.19 -9.15 3.77
C ALA A 33 -0.42 -9.88 2.43
N TRP A 34 -1.24 -9.32 1.55
CA TRP A 34 -1.67 -10.02 0.34
C TRP A 34 -1.14 -9.44 -0.98
N TYR A 35 -0.77 -8.16 -1.10
CA TYR A 35 -0.32 -7.58 -2.37
C TYR A 35 1.02 -8.15 -2.87
N GLY A 36 1.90 -8.50 -1.94
CA GLY A 36 3.12 -9.23 -2.28
C GLY A 36 2.85 -10.62 -2.86
N ASN A 37 1.76 -11.27 -2.42
CA ASN A 37 1.31 -12.59 -2.87
C ASN A 37 0.28 -12.54 -4.04
N CYS A 38 -0.23 -11.36 -4.39
CA CYS A 38 -1.22 -11.19 -5.45
C CYS A 38 -0.64 -11.45 -6.85
N PHE A 39 -1.40 -12.18 -7.66
CA PHE A 39 -1.07 -12.44 -9.06
C PHE A 39 -1.26 -11.18 -9.91
N THR A 40 -0.71 -11.19 -11.13
CA THR A 40 -0.82 -10.07 -12.08
C THR A 40 -2.28 -9.73 -12.44
N SER A 41 -3.17 -10.73 -12.41
CA SER A 41 -4.62 -10.59 -12.55
C SER A 41 -5.25 -9.72 -11.46
N ASP A 42 -4.91 -9.98 -10.19
CA ASP A 42 -5.42 -9.23 -9.04
C ASP A 42 -4.96 -7.77 -9.08
N ARG A 43 -3.69 -7.54 -9.46
CA ARG A 43 -3.14 -6.19 -9.61
C ARG A 43 -3.86 -5.39 -10.68
N LYS A 44 -4.22 -6.03 -11.80
CA LYS A 44 -5.02 -5.40 -12.87
C LYS A 44 -6.44 -5.08 -12.39
N ALA A 45 -7.08 -5.99 -11.66
CA ALA A 45 -8.41 -5.76 -11.10
C ALA A 45 -8.42 -4.56 -10.14
N LEU A 46 -7.43 -4.49 -9.25
CA LEU A 46 -7.29 -3.38 -8.31
C LEU A 46 -6.98 -2.04 -9.01
N GLN A 47 -6.16 -2.04 -10.06
CA GLN A 47 -5.94 -0.84 -10.88
C GLN A 47 -7.23 -0.35 -11.55
N ARG A 48 -8.12 -1.25 -12.00
CA ARG A 48 -9.44 -0.85 -12.52
C ARG A 48 -10.32 -0.20 -11.46
N VAL A 49 -10.25 -0.67 -10.21
CA VAL A 49 -10.95 -0.03 -9.08
C VAL A 49 -10.43 1.39 -8.87
N VAL A 50 -9.11 1.59 -8.87
CA VAL A 50 -8.49 2.93 -8.78
C VAL A 50 -8.91 3.82 -9.94
N GLY A 51 -8.90 3.30 -11.18
CA GLY A 51 -9.35 4.04 -12.37
C GLY A 51 -10.83 4.44 -12.29
N THR A 52 -11.69 3.55 -11.77
CA THR A 52 -13.11 3.85 -11.57
C THR A 52 -13.29 4.92 -10.50
N ALA A 53 -12.54 4.84 -9.40
CA ALA A 53 -12.55 5.85 -8.35
C ALA A 53 -12.06 7.21 -8.89
N GLN A 54 -11.01 7.22 -9.72
CA GLN A 54 -10.51 8.42 -10.38
C GLN A 54 -11.54 9.05 -11.32
N TYR A 55 -12.25 8.23 -12.11
CA TYR A 55 -13.33 8.68 -12.99
C TYR A 55 -14.49 9.31 -12.20
N ILE A 56 -14.93 8.66 -11.12
CA ILE A 56 -16.01 9.17 -10.26
C ILE A 56 -15.59 10.46 -9.54
N THR A 57 -14.32 10.56 -9.16
CA THR A 57 -13.80 11.63 -8.31
C THR A 57 -13.27 12.83 -9.10
N GLY A 58 -13.01 12.65 -10.39
CA GLY A 58 -12.44 13.67 -11.28
C GLY A 58 -11.03 14.11 -10.90
N SER A 59 -10.31 13.34 -10.07
CA SER A 59 -8.94 13.67 -9.64
C SER A 59 -8.01 12.48 -9.77
N LYS A 60 -6.77 12.75 -10.18
CA LYS A 60 -5.72 11.74 -10.31
C LYS A 60 -5.45 11.08 -8.97
N LEU A 61 -5.72 9.79 -8.87
CA LEU A 61 -5.38 8.97 -7.70
C LEU A 61 -3.99 8.36 -7.91
N PRO A 62 -3.21 8.15 -6.83
CA PRO A 62 -1.93 7.48 -6.93
C PRO A 62 -2.10 6.03 -7.38
N ALA A 63 -1.16 5.52 -8.16
CA ALA A 63 -1.20 4.13 -8.60
C ALA A 63 -1.10 3.20 -7.38
N ILE A 64 -1.75 2.03 -7.48
CA ILE A 64 -1.78 1.11 -6.34
C ILE A 64 -0.38 0.60 -5.93
N GLN A 65 0.53 0.53 -6.89
CA GLN A 65 1.92 0.18 -6.66
C GLN A 65 2.64 1.25 -5.82
N ASP A 66 2.39 2.53 -6.09
CA ASP A 66 3.00 3.64 -5.33
C ASP A 66 2.45 3.68 -3.91
N LEU A 67 1.14 3.45 -3.75
CA LEU A 67 0.50 3.32 -2.44
C LEU A 67 1.11 2.16 -1.64
N TYR A 68 1.28 1.00 -2.27
CA TYR A 68 1.93 -0.15 -1.66
C TYR A 68 3.38 0.14 -1.25
N SER A 69 4.18 0.73 -2.15
CA SER A 69 5.59 1.05 -1.89
C SER A 69 5.74 2.05 -0.75
N ARG A 70 4.99 3.16 -0.78
CA ARG A 70 4.98 4.16 0.30
C ARG A 70 4.58 3.54 1.64
N ARG A 71 3.61 2.62 1.62
CA ARG A 71 3.15 1.97 2.85
C ARG A 71 4.18 0.98 3.39
N CYS A 72 4.81 0.21 2.51
CA CYS A 72 5.90 -0.69 2.86
C CYS A 72 7.04 0.07 3.52
N GLN A 73 7.46 1.20 2.92
CA GLN A 73 8.48 2.08 3.49
C GLN A 73 8.06 2.62 4.85
N ARG A 74 6.85 3.19 5.00
CA ARG A 74 6.36 3.73 6.29
C ARG A 74 6.35 2.67 7.39
N LYS A 75 5.86 1.46 7.10
CA LYS A 75 5.80 0.37 8.07
C LYS A 75 7.19 -0.15 8.42
N ALA A 76 8.07 -0.29 7.44
CA ALA A 76 9.46 -0.68 7.65
C ALA A 76 10.23 0.35 8.48
N HIS A 77 10.08 1.64 8.19
CA HIS A 77 10.66 2.70 9.01
C HIS A 77 10.11 2.71 10.44
N LYS A 78 8.82 2.45 10.65
CA LYS A 78 8.25 2.34 11.99
C LYS A 78 8.89 1.19 12.77
N ILE A 79 9.07 0.04 12.13
CA ILE A 79 9.75 -1.12 12.74
C ILE A 79 11.24 -0.83 12.98
N ALA A 80 11.93 -0.19 12.04
CA ALA A 80 13.34 0.15 12.15
C ALA A 80 13.65 1.19 13.23
N ARG A 81 12.65 1.98 13.64
CA ARG A 81 12.77 2.94 14.76
C ARG A 81 12.40 2.33 16.12
N ASP A 82 11.75 1.18 16.13
CA ASP A 82 11.29 0.51 17.34
C ASP A 82 12.19 -0.69 17.68
N TYR A 83 13.14 -0.45 18.59
CA TYR A 83 14.10 -1.46 19.05
C TYR A 83 13.45 -2.65 19.77
N SER A 84 12.26 -2.47 20.36
CA SER A 84 11.52 -3.53 21.06
C SER A 84 10.71 -4.40 20.11
N HIS A 85 10.59 -4.00 18.84
CA HIS A 85 9.79 -4.72 17.88
C HIS A 85 10.43 -6.09 17.54
N PRO A 86 9.68 -7.20 17.55
CA PRO A 86 10.22 -8.55 17.31
C PRO A 86 10.89 -8.69 15.94
N SER A 87 10.44 -7.89 14.97
CA SER A 87 11.01 -7.84 13.61
C SER A 87 12.10 -6.79 13.40
N TYR A 88 12.52 -6.05 14.44
CA TYR A 88 13.54 -5.00 14.35
C TYR A 88 14.83 -5.48 13.68
N ARG A 89 15.32 -6.68 14.05
CA ARG A 89 16.53 -7.30 13.48
C ARG A 89 16.45 -7.59 11.97
N LEU A 90 15.25 -7.56 11.37
CA LEU A 90 15.07 -7.71 9.93
C LEU A 90 15.24 -6.39 9.17
N PHE A 91 15.06 -5.27 9.85
CA PHE A 91 15.18 -3.91 9.33
C PHE A 91 16.39 -3.15 9.91
N SER A 92 17.30 -3.84 10.58
CA SER A 92 18.61 -3.29 10.96
C SER A 92 19.57 -3.35 9.78
N LEU A 93 20.31 -2.26 9.52
CA LEU A 93 21.40 -2.27 8.55
C LEU A 93 22.48 -3.28 8.96
N LEU A 94 23.08 -3.95 7.98
CA LEU A 94 24.19 -4.85 8.25
C LEU A 94 25.42 -4.03 8.68
N PRO A 95 26.19 -4.49 9.68
CA PRO A 95 27.35 -3.75 10.19
C PRO A 95 28.40 -3.39 9.12
N HIS A 96 28.48 -4.21 8.06
CA HIS A 96 29.49 -4.08 7.00
C HIS A 96 28.92 -3.66 5.65
N SER A 97 27.60 -3.46 5.54
CA SER A 97 26.97 -3.02 4.29
C SER A 97 25.80 -2.09 4.57
N LYS A 98 25.68 -1.00 3.81
CA LYS A 98 24.53 -0.08 3.86
C LYS A 98 23.24 -0.71 3.30
N ARG A 99 23.05 -2.03 3.47
CA ARG A 99 21.95 -2.83 2.92
C ARG A 99 21.18 -3.49 4.06
N TYR A 100 19.88 -3.67 3.85
CA TYR A 100 18.97 -4.39 4.75
C TYR A 100 18.94 -5.89 4.42
N ARG A 101 18.71 -6.72 5.45
CA ARG A 101 18.75 -8.19 5.38
C ARG A 101 17.58 -8.75 4.57
N THR A 102 17.79 -9.21 3.34
CA THR A 102 16.73 -9.82 2.52
C THR A 102 16.60 -11.32 2.85
N LYS A 103 15.45 -11.76 3.39
CA LYS A 103 15.13 -13.20 3.48
C LYS A 103 14.65 -13.71 2.11
N ARG A 104 14.93 -14.98 1.82
CA ARG A 104 14.73 -15.65 0.52
C ARG A 104 13.26 -15.85 0.09
N LEU A 105 12.28 -15.55 0.94
CA LEU A 105 10.87 -15.51 0.49
C LEU A 105 10.69 -14.32 -0.45
N LEU A 106 10.17 -14.55 -1.65
CA LEU A 106 10.23 -13.54 -2.71
C LEU A 106 9.09 -12.51 -2.65
N ASN A 107 7.99 -12.83 -1.96
CA ASN A 107 6.67 -12.19 -2.12
C ASN A 107 6.00 -11.73 -0.81
N SER A 108 6.63 -11.86 0.36
CA SER A 108 6.04 -11.38 1.62
C SER A 108 6.42 -9.92 1.93
N PHE A 109 5.77 -9.30 2.91
CA PHE A 109 6.00 -7.90 3.31
C PHE A 109 7.47 -7.57 3.60
N TYR A 110 8.13 -8.37 4.44
CA TYR A 110 9.51 -8.14 4.90
C TYR A 110 10.56 -8.07 3.76
N PRO A 111 10.65 -9.07 2.86
CA PRO A 111 11.61 -9.05 1.75
C PRO A 111 11.33 -7.92 0.76
N GLN A 112 10.06 -7.58 0.52
CA GLN A 112 9.69 -6.52 -0.41
C GLN A 112 9.99 -5.12 0.16
N ALA A 113 9.74 -4.92 1.45
CA ALA A 113 10.11 -3.69 2.15
C ALA A 113 11.63 -3.47 2.16
N ASN A 114 12.43 -4.53 2.39
CA ASN A 114 13.88 -4.43 2.35
C ASN A 114 14.44 -4.13 0.95
N ARG A 115 13.83 -4.66 -0.13
CA ARG A 115 14.18 -4.28 -1.51
C ARG A 115 13.93 -2.81 -1.79
N LEU A 116 12.77 -2.30 -1.37
CA LEU A 116 12.45 -0.88 -1.55
C LEU A 116 13.45 0.00 -0.82
N LEU A 117 13.78 -0.31 0.43
CA LEU A 117 14.74 0.45 1.22
C LEU A 117 16.18 0.38 0.69
N ASN A 118 16.57 -0.73 0.04
CA ASN A 118 17.88 -0.86 -0.60
C ASN A 118 18.01 -0.09 -1.93
N ASN A 119 16.89 0.18 -2.59
CA ASN A 119 16.82 0.91 -3.87
C ASN A 119 16.33 2.36 -3.68
N SER A 120 16.29 2.86 -2.45
CA SER A 120 15.91 4.24 -2.10
C SER A 120 17.14 5.14 -2.00
#